data_AF-I4VJ51-F1
#
_entry.id   AF-I4VJ51-F1
#
_cell.length_a   1.000
_cell.length_b   1.000
_cell.length_c   1.000
_cell.angle_alpha   90.00
_cell.angle_beta   90.00
_cell.angle_gamma   90.00
#
_symmetry.space_group_name_H-M   'P 1'
#
loop_
_entity.id
_entity.type
_entity.pdbx_description
1 polymer ?
#
loop_
_entity_poly.entity_id
_entity_poly.type
_entity_poly.pdbx_seq_one_letter_code
_entity_poly.pdbx_strand_id
1 'polypeptide(L)' 'MPPSSLLLSSPAVSIGESRRRPLSMTTSAVRRVSSLALLDGARELVIQHQGNEYHLRLTRNDKLILTK' A
#
# COMPACT_ATOMS: atom_id res chain seq x y z
N MET A 1 52.99 40.97 9.21
CA MET A 1 52.61 40.44 10.54
C MET A 1 51.31 41.12 10.95
N PRO A 2 50.17 40.43 10.73
CA PRO A 2 49.45 39.84 11.86
C PRO A 2 49.13 38.35 11.66
N PRO A 3 49.15 37.50 12.71
CA PRO A 3 48.51 36.18 12.68
C PRO A 3 47.11 36.27 13.30
N SER A 4 46.08 36.02 12.50
CA SER A 4 44.70 35.94 12.97
C SER A 4 44.17 34.50 12.90
N SER A 5 43.61 34.11 14.04
CA SER A 5 42.51 33.18 14.22
C SER A 5 42.83 31.68 14.27
N LEU A 6 43.00 31.25 15.52
CA LEU A 6 42.42 30.04 16.12
C LEU A 6 41.13 29.58 15.43
N LEU A 7 40.94 28.26 15.32
CA LEU A 7 39.72 27.58 15.78
C LEU A 7 39.94 26.06 15.83
N LEU A 8 39.95 25.56 17.06
CA LEU A 8 39.81 24.16 17.43
C LEU A 8 38.34 23.76 17.19
N SER A 9 38.06 22.70 16.43
CA SER A 9 36.73 22.07 16.49
C SER A 9 36.78 20.58 16.20
N SER A 10 36.04 19.86 17.03
CA SER A 10 36.13 18.44 17.39
C SER A 10 35.55 17.48 16.33
N PRO A 11 36.00 16.21 16.30
CA PRO A 11 35.21 15.15 15.70
C PRO A 11 34.21 14.61 16.75
N ALA A 12 32.94 14.97 16.63
CA ALA A 12 31.88 14.32 17.40
C ALA A 12 31.60 12.95 16.78
N VAL A 13 32.01 11.90 17.49
CA VAL A 13 31.65 10.51 17.21
C VAL A 13 30.14 10.32 17.42
N SER A 14 29.40 9.96 16.37
CA SER A 14 27.99 9.58 16.49
C SER A 14 27.89 8.06 16.63
N ILE A 15 27.91 7.59 17.88
CA ILE A 15 27.54 6.22 18.23
C ILE A 15 26.09 6.25 18.75
N GLY A 16 25.27 5.40 18.17
CA GLY A 16 24.09 4.88 18.84
C GLY A 16 22.78 5.30 18.21
N GLU A 17 22.23 4.41 17.39
CA GLU A 17 20.81 4.06 17.45
C GLU A 17 20.64 2.73 16.71
N SER A 18 20.87 1.64 17.45
CA SER A 18 20.31 0.33 17.10
C SER A 18 18.80 0.47 17.11
N ARG A 19 18.27 0.92 15.97
CA ARG A 19 16.86 1.05 15.69
C ARG A 19 16.31 -0.36 15.68
N ARG A 20 15.81 -0.81 16.84
CA ARG A 20 14.95 -1.99 16.93
C ARG A 20 13.77 -1.70 16.01
N ARG A 21 13.86 -2.17 14.77
CA ARG A 21 12.75 -2.10 13.82
C ARG A 21 11.62 -2.88 14.48
N PRO A 22 10.48 -2.25 14.81
CA PRO A 22 9.35 -3.01 15.28
C PRO A 22 9.02 -4.01 14.18
N LEU A 23 8.82 -5.27 14.56
CA LEU A 23 8.30 -6.29 13.66
C LEU A 23 6.91 -5.81 13.25
N SER A 24 6.82 -5.11 12.13
CA SER A 24 5.55 -4.71 11.54
C SER A 24 4.81 -6.01 11.22
N MET A 25 3.84 -6.33 12.07
CA MET A 25 2.86 -7.36 11.78
C MET A 25 2.20 -6.95 10.47
N THR A 26 2.54 -7.64 9.38
CA THR A 26 1.91 -7.44 8.09
C THR A 26 0.46 -7.89 8.21
N THR A 27 -0.42 -6.97 8.56
CA THR A 27 -1.84 -7.13 8.28
C THR A 27 -1.94 -7.34 6.78
N SER A 28 -2.39 -8.52 6.35
CA SER A 28 -2.57 -8.84 4.94
C SER A 28 -3.44 -7.75 4.32
N ALA A 29 -2.79 -6.83 3.59
CA ALA A 29 -3.48 -5.67 3.06
C ALA A 29 -4.51 -6.19 2.06
N VAL A 30 -5.80 -6.05 2.41
CA VAL A 30 -6.89 -6.42 1.51
C VAL A 30 -6.71 -5.65 0.20
N ARG A 31 -6.58 -6.38 -0.91
CA ARG A 31 -6.40 -5.78 -2.23
C ARG A 31 -7.63 -4.94 -2.57
N ARG A 32 -7.42 -3.64 -2.77
CA ARG A 32 -8.45 -2.73 -3.28
C ARG A 32 -8.33 -2.64 -4.81
N VAL A 33 -9.47 -2.67 -5.49
CA VAL A 33 -9.59 -2.54 -6.95
C VAL A 33 -10.81 -1.68 -7.26
N SER A 34 -10.75 -0.87 -8.32
CA SER A 34 -11.90 -0.10 -8.78
C SER A 34 -12.89 -1.00 -9.51
N SER A 35 -14.18 -0.68 -9.46
CA SER A 35 -15.22 -1.44 -10.20
C SER A 35 -14.96 -1.44 -11.70
N LEU A 36 -14.48 -0.32 -12.25
CA LEU A 36 -14.17 -0.18 -13.67
C LEU A 36 -13.04 -1.10 -14.11
N ALA A 37 -11.98 -1.23 -13.30
CA ALA A 37 -10.88 -2.16 -13.59
C ALA A 37 -11.28 -3.61 -13.33
N LEU A 38 -12.14 -3.87 -12.34
CA LEU A 38 -12.61 -5.21 -12.02
C LEU A 38 -13.51 -5.78 -13.13
N LEU A 39 -14.34 -4.94 -13.75
CA LEU A 39 -15.25 -5.33 -14.83
C LEU A 39 -14.64 -5.19 -16.23
N ASP A 40 -13.40 -4.70 -16.35
CA ASP A 40 -12.72 -4.47 -17.64
C ASP A 40 -13.56 -3.64 -18.64
N GLY A 41 -14.22 -2.59 -18.15
CA GLY A 41 -15.12 -1.75 -18.96
C GLY A 41 -16.47 -2.38 -19.30
N ALA A 42 -16.70 -3.64 -18.94
CA ALA A 42 -18.00 -4.29 -19.03
C ALA A 42 -18.93 -3.89 -17.87
N ARG A 43 -20.19 -4.34 -17.94
CA ARG A 43 -21.19 -4.16 -16.88
C ARG A 43 -21.39 -5.40 -16.02
N GLU A 44 -20.84 -6.53 -16.44
CA GLU A 44 -20.98 -7.83 -15.79
C GLU A 44 -19.67 -8.62 -15.92
N LEU A 45 -19.33 -9.38 -14.88
CA LEU A 45 -18.22 -10.32 -14.82
C LEU A 45 -18.72 -11.62 -14.18
N VAL A 46 -18.34 -12.76 -14.74
CA VAL A 46 -18.55 -14.07 -14.12
C VAL A 46 -17.28 -14.46 -13.36
N ILE A 47 -17.44 -14.83 -12.10
CA ILE A 47 -16.38 -15.30 -11.22
C ILE A 47 -16.62 -16.79 -10.97
N GLN A 48 -15.70 -17.63 -11.43
CA GLN A 48 -15.71 -19.05 -11.11
C GLN A 48 -15.00 -19.28 -9.78
N HIS A 49 -15.70 -19.89 -8.82
CA HIS A 49 -15.15 -20.18 -7.50
C HIS A 49 -15.67 -21.52 -6.97
N GLN A 50 -14.75 -22.44 -6.70
CA GLN A 50 -15.05 -23.79 -6.19
C GLN A 50 -16.11 -24.54 -7.03
N GLY A 51 -16.04 -24.44 -8.35
CA GLY A 51 -17.00 -25.07 -9.26
C GLY A 51 -18.38 -24.41 -9.30
N ASN A 52 -18.55 -23.25 -8.65
CA ASN A 52 -19.73 -22.42 -8.77
C ASN A 52 -19.40 -21.19 -9.60
N GLU A 53 -20.42 -20.66 -10.26
CA GLU A 53 -20.36 -19.38 -10.95
C GLU A 53 -20.98 -18.31 -10.07
N TYR A 54 -20.43 -17.10 -10.15
CA TYR A 54 -20.99 -15.93 -9.49
C TYR A 54 -21.01 -14.78 -10.49
N HIS A 55 -22.16 -14.14 -10.63
CA HIS A 55 -22.32 -12.99 -11.51
C HIS A 55 -22.17 -11.71 -10.69
N LEU A 56 -21.09 -10.97 -10.95
CA LEU A 56 -20.91 -9.62 -10.45
C LEU A 56 -21.42 -8.63 -11.50
N ARG A 57 -22.43 -7.82 -11.17
CA ARG A 57 -22.98 -6.82 -12.11
C ARG A 57 -23.07 -5.42 -11.52
N LEU A 58 -22.89 -4.42 -12.36
CA LEU A 58 -23.16 -3.01 -12.04
C LEU A 58 -24.64 -2.69 -12.28
N THR A 59 -25.33 -2.21 -11.25
CA THR A 59 -26.74 -1.78 -11.34
C THR A 59 -26.87 -0.35 -11.87
N ARG A 60 -28.09 0.05 -12.22
CA ARG A 60 -28.39 1.43 -12.64
C ARG A 60 -28.16 2.49 -11.55
N ASN A 61 -28.13 2.08 -10.28
CA ASN A 61 -27.89 2.96 -9.13
C ASN A 61 -26.42 2.91 -8.69
N ASP A 62 -25.51 2.54 -9.61
CA ASP A 62 -24.06 2.45 -9.37
C ASP A 62 -23.62 1.48 -8.26
N LYS A 63 -24.51 0.57 -7.85
CA LYS A 63 -24.18 -0.51 -6.91
C LYS A 63 -23.70 -1.74 -7.65
N LEU A 64 -22.67 -2.39 -7.10
CA LEU A 64 -22.30 -3.75 -7.50
C LEU A 64 -23.17 -4.75 -6.74
N ILE A 65 -23.67 -5.76 -7.45
CA ILE A 65 -24.30 -6.91 -6.81
C ILE A 65 -23.63 -8.20 -7.28
N LEU A 66 -23.46 -9.13 -6.34
CA LEU A 66 -22.95 -10.47 -6.60
C LEU A 66 -24.09 -11.47 -6.40
N THR A 67 -24.40 -12.25 -7.43
CA THR A 67 -25.34 -13.37 -7.36
C THR A 67 -24.62 -14.66 -7.64
N LYS A 68 -25.12 -15.77 -7.10
CA LYS A 68 -24.68 -17.13 -7.43
C LYS A 68 -25.46 -17.62 -8.65
#